data_AF-A0A7S3WDQ9-F1
#
_entry.id   AF-A0A7S3WDQ9-F1
#
_cell.length_a   1.000
_cell.length_b   1.000
_cell.length_c   1.000
_cell.angle_alpha   90.00
_cell.angle_beta   90.00
_cell.angle_gamma   90.00
#
_symmetry.space_group_name_H-M   'P 1'
#
loop_
_entity.id
_entity.type
_entity.pdbx_description
1 polymer ?
#
loop_
_entity_poly.entity_id
_entity_poly.type
_entity_poly.pdbx_seq_one_letter_code
_entity_poly.pdbx_strand_id
1 'polypeptide(L)'
;YRLFLAGASLSADTAKEHGIVSEVVEDIAGLEQECKALCDKLTLCAPGAVAATKEVITSTLGVPPSSFMMDYVAELLAEVRAGPEARGGIDAIKSKRKPNWAE
;
A
#
# COMPACT_ATOMS: atom_id res chain seq x y z
N TYR A 1 20.62 8.84 15.61
CA TYR A 1 21.42 8.51 16.82
C TYR A 1 20.77 9.00 18.11
N ARG A 2 20.16 10.21 18.17
CA ARG A 2 19.55 10.74 19.41
C ARG A 2 18.54 9.79 20.08
N LEU A 3 17.64 9.18 19.30
CA LEU A 3 16.67 8.21 19.83
C LEU A 3 17.36 6.98 20.48
N PHE A 4 18.28 6.36 19.75
CA PHE A 4 18.93 5.11 20.17
C PHE A 4 20.07 5.29 21.19
N LEU A 5 20.81 6.39 21.12
CA LEU A 5 22.00 6.62 21.96
C LEU A 5 21.70 7.48 23.19
N ALA A 6 20.71 8.37 23.13
CA ALA A 6 20.39 9.30 24.23
C ALA A 6 19.04 8.99 24.91
N GLY A 7 18.32 7.96 24.47
CA GLY A 7 17.01 7.60 25.02
C GLY A 7 15.96 8.71 24.86
N ALA A 8 16.11 9.57 23.86
CA ALA A 8 15.22 10.70 23.65
C ALA A 8 13.80 10.23 23.26
N SER A 9 12.78 10.90 23.78
CA SER A 9 11.39 10.69 23.35
C SER A 9 11.21 11.12 21.90
N LEU A 10 10.35 10.40 21.17
CA LEU A 10 9.97 10.70 19.80
C LEU A 10 8.56 11.32 19.81
N SER A 11 8.44 12.56 19.35
CA SER A 11 7.12 13.18 19.14
C SER A 11 6.48 12.65 17.85
N ALA A 12 5.16 12.78 17.75
CA ALA A 12 4.41 12.37 16.56
C ALA A 12 4.86 13.16 15.31
N ASP A 13 5.07 14.47 15.43
CA ASP A 13 5.52 15.32 14.32
C ASP A 13 6.89 14.88 13.79
N THR A 14 7.86 14.67 14.70
CA THR A 14 9.19 14.18 14.32
C THR A 14 9.13 12.76 13.75
N ALA A 15 8.23 11.91 14.24
CA ALA A 15 8.00 10.59 13.65
C ALA A 15 7.48 10.69 12.20
N LYS A 16 6.59 11.65 11.91
CA LYS A 16 6.08 11.90 10.56
C LYS A 16 7.18 12.43 9.63
N GLU A 17 7.96 13.39 10.10
CA GLU A 17 9.10 13.96 9.34
C GLU A 17 10.14 12.89 8.97
N HIS A 18 10.37 11.92 9.85
CA HIS A 18 11.29 10.81 9.60
C HIS A 18 10.65 9.63 8.84
N GLY A 19 9.37 9.71 8.46
CA GLY A 19 8.67 8.66 7.73
C GLY A 19 8.37 7.40 8.55
N ILE A 20 8.41 7.49 9.88
CA ILE A 20 8.08 6.38 10.79
C ILE A 20 6.57 6.18 10.87
N VAL A 21 5.82 7.29 10.86
CA VAL A 21 4.36 7.29 10.76
C VAL A 21 3.95 8.02 9.49
N SER A 22 2.85 7.59 8.87
CA SER A 22 2.38 8.19 7.62
C SER A 22 1.59 9.48 7.85
N GLU A 23 0.82 9.56 8.94
CA GLU A 23 -0.06 10.70 9.24
C GLU A 23 -0.16 10.91 10.75
N VAL A 24 -0.42 12.16 11.18
CA VAL A 24 -0.59 12.57 12.56
C VAL A 24 -1.95 13.25 12.68
N VAL A 25 -2.73 12.83 13.66
CA VAL A 25 -4.09 13.28 13.92
C VAL A 25 -4.20 13.83 15.34
N GLU A 26 -5.19 14.69 15.59
CA GLU A 26 -5.33 15.39 16.87
C GLU A 26 -5.69 14.46 18.04
N ASP A 27 -6.54 13.47 17.80
CA ASP A 27 -7.04 12.57 18.83
C ASP A 27 -7.36 11.15 18.31
N ILE A 28 -7.83 10.30 19.22
CA ILE A 28 -8.18 8.89 18.91
C ILE A 28 -9.34 8.82 17.91
N ALA A 29 -10.30 9.75 17.98
CA ALA A 29 -11.41 9.78 17.03
C ALA A 29 -10.93 10.11 15.62
N GLY A 30 -9.98 11.05 15.49
CA GLY A 30 -9.29 11.34 14.23
C GLY A 30 -8.51 10.13 13.69
N LEU A 31 -7.91 9.33 14.56
CA LEU A 31 -7.22 8.10 14.16
C LEU A 31 -8.18 7.08 13.56
N GLU A 32 -9.32 6.86 14.20
CA GLU A 32 -10.36 5.97 13.67
C GLU A 32 -10.90 6.46 12.32
N GLN A 33 -11.10 7.78 12.18
CA GLN A 33 -11.53 8.38 10.92
C GLN A 33 -10.51 8.16 9.81
N GLU A 34 -9.22 8.37 10.07
CA GLU A 34 -8.20 8.17 9.03
C GLU A 34 -7.95 6.70 8.71
N CYS A 35 -7.98 5.81 9.70
CA CYS A 35 -7.97 4.38 9.45
C CYS A 35 -9.14 3.97 8.55
N LYS A 36 -10.35 4.45 8.84
CA LYS A 36 -11.52 4.17 8.02
C LYS A 36 -11.35 4.73 6.61
N ALA A 37 -10.91 5.97 6.46
CA ALA A 37 -10.71 6.59 5.15
C ALA A 37 -9.66 5.83 4.31
N LEU A 38 -8.60 5.32 4.94
CA LEU A 38 -7.61 4.48 4.27
C LEU A 38 -8.20 3.13 3.86
N CYS A 39 -8.92 2.45 4.76
CA CYS A 39 -9.59 1.19 4.47
C CYS A 39 -10.59 1.35 3.32
N ASP A 40 -11.42 2.40 3.35
CA ASP A 40 -12.40 2.70 2.30
C ASP A 40 -11.69 2.85 0.94
N LYS A 41 -10.57 3.58 0.88
CA LYS A 41 -9.77 3.70 -0.36
C LYS A 41 -9.22 2.35 -0.83
N LEU A 42 -8.70 1.52 0.08
CA LEU A 42 -8.14 0.22 -0.26
C LEU A 42 -9.21 -0.76 -0.75
N THR A 43 -10.44 -0.70 -0.22
CA THR A 43 -11.56 -1.56 -0.67
C THR A 43 -12.05 -1.24 -2.09
N LEU A 44 -11.72 -0.07 -2.63
CA LEU A 44 -11.99 0.24 -4.04
C LEU A 44 -11.03 -0.48 -5.00
N CYS A 45 -9.87 -0.89 -4.51
CA CYS A 45 -8.86 -1.60 -5.27
C CYS A 45 -9.14 -3.11 -5.29
N ALA A 46 -8.70 -3.79 -6.35
CA ALA A 46 -8.83 -5.24 -6.42
C ALA A 46 -7.95 -5.90 -5.33
N PRO A 47 -8.50 -6.82 -4.51
CA PRO A 47 -7.80 -7.33 -3.33
C PRO A 47 -6.53 -8.11 -3.70
N GLY A 48 -6.54 -8.91 -4.77
CA GLY A 48 -5.35 -9.60 -5.27
C GLY A 48 -4.29 -8.62 -5.77
N ALA A 49 -4.68 -7.56 -6.47
CA ALA A 49 -3.74 -6.52 -6.89
C ALA A 49 -3.08 -5.78 -5.69
N VAL A 50 -3.84 -5.48 -4.63
CA VAL A 50 -3.30 -4.87 -3.40
C VAL A 50 -2.33 -5.82 -2.71
N ALA A 51 -2.68 -7.10 -2.61
CA ALA A 51 -1.83 -8.12 -2.01
C ALA A 51 -0.51 -8.28 -2.78
N ALA A 52 -0.56 -8.42 -4.10
CA ALA A 52 0.63 -8.54 -4.94
C ALA A 52 1.50 -7.28 -4.89
N THR A 53 0.90 -6.08 -4.83
CA THR A 53 1.65 -4.83 -4.65
C THR A 53 2.42 -4.83 -3.32
N LYS A 54 1.77 -5.28 -2.24
CA LYS A 54 2.41 -5.41 -0.93
C LYS A 54 3.55 -6.42 -0.99
N GLU A 55 3.34 -7.57 -1.64
CA GLU A 55 4.36 -8.61 -1.81
C GLU A 55 5.60 -8.05 -2.53
N VAL A 56 5.43 -7.40 -3.69
CA VAL A 56 6.55 -6.76 -4.41
C VAL A 56 7.33 -5.84 -3.48
N ILE A 57 6.64 -4.90 -2.81
CA ILE A 57 7.29 -3.94 -1.91
C ILE A 57 8.10 -4.66 -0.83
N THR A 58 7.51 -5.66 -0.17
CA THR A 58 8.18 -6.38 0.92
C THR A 58 9.34 -7.26 0.45
N SER A 59 9.23 -7.86 -0.74
CA SER A 59 10.24 -8.76 -1.30
C SER A 59 11.44 -7.99 -1.88
N THR A 60 11.23 -6.73 -2.29
CA THR A 60 12.31 -5.91 -2.87
C THR A 60 12.93 -4.91 -1.89
N LEU A 61 12.35 -4.74 -0.70
CA LEU A 61 12.83 -3.74 0.25
C LEU A 61 14.28 -4.01 0.68
N GLY A 62 15.14 -3.01 0.50
CA GLY A 62 16.57 -3.11 0.86
C GLY A 62 17.42 -3.95 -0.09
N VAL A 63 16.84 -4.49 -1.16
CA VAL A 63 17.56 -5.23 -2.18
C VAL A 63 18.00 -4.25 -3.30
N PRO A 64 19.28 -4.27 -3.74
CA PRO A 64 19.71 -3.44 -4.86
C PRO A 64 19.01 -3.84 -6.18
N PRO A 65 18.70 -2.89 -7.07
CA PRO A 65 18.17 -3.20 -8.38
C PRO A 65 19.07 -4.16 -9.15
N SER A 66 18.49 -5.22 -9.70
CA SER A 66 19.18 -6.24 -10.49
C SER A 66 18.24 -6.78 -11.56
N SER A 67 18.79 -7.40 -12.61
CA SER A 67 17.97 -8.06 -13.64
C SER A 67 17.08 -9.13 -13.02
N PHE A 68 17.62 -9.95 -12.12
CA PHE A 68 16.85 -10.96 -11.40
C PHE A 68 15.65 -10.38 -10.63
N MET A 69 15.84 -9.26 -9.93
CA MET A 69 14.73 -8.57 -9.27
C MET A 69 13.68 -8.06 -10.28
N MET A 70 14.13 -7.45 -11.37
CA MET A 70 13.22 -6.92 -12.38
C MET A 70 12.40 -8.03 -13.03
N ASP A 71 13.03 -9.16 -13.35
CA ASP A 71 12.39 -10.34 -13.93
C ASP A 71 11.34 -10.92 -12.97
N TYR A 72 11.69 -11.09 -11.69
CA TYR A 72 10.76 -11.54 -10.65
C TYR A 72 9.53 -10.61 -10.53
N VAL A 73 9.74 -9.29 -10.47
CA VAL A 73 8.63 -8.33 -10.38
C VAL A 73 7.79 -8.35 -11.67
N ALA A 74 8.42 -8.49 -12.83
CA ALA A 74 7.72 -8.56 -14.11
C ALA A 74 6.83 -9.80 -14.22
N GLU A 75 7.32 -10.97 -13.79
CA GLU A 75 6.56 -12.22 -13.76
C GLU A 75 5.33 -12.09 -12.85
N LEU A 76 5.51 -11.64 -11.62
CA LEU A 76 4.42 -11.44 -10.67
C LEU A 76 3.35 -10.47 -11.20
N LEU A 77 3.78 -9.35 -11.79
CA LEU A 77 2.85 -8.39 -12.40
C LEU A 77 2.13 -8.95 -13.63
N ALA A 78 2.79 -9.78 -14.43
CA ALA A 78 2.18 -10.42 -15.59
C ALA A 78 1.07 -11.38 -15.18
N GLU A 79 1.28 -12.18 -14.13
CA GLU A 79 0.27 -13.10 -13.58
C GLU A 79 -0.96 -12.34 -13.07
N VAL A 80 -0.75 -11.31 -12.24
CA VAL A 80 -1.84 -10.46 -11.72
C VAL A 80 -2.64 -9.83 -12.86
N ARG A 81 -1.95 -9.35 -13.90
CA ARG A 81 -2.56 -8.67 -15.05
C ARG A 81 -3.30 -9.61 -16.00
N ALA A 82 -2.94 -10.89 -16.03
CA ALA A 82 -3.68 -11.94 -16.74
C ALA A 82 -4.92 -12.42 -15.96
N GLY A 83 -5.01 -12.10 -14.67
CA GLY A 83 -6.05 -12.55 -13.76
C GLY A 83 -7.45 -11.97 -14.00
N PRO A 84 -8.48 -12.57 -13.37
CA PRO A 84 -9.87 -12.15 -13.50
C PRO A 84 -10.12 -10.75 -12.93
N GLU A 85 -9.39 -10.34 -11.89
CA GLU A 85 -9.48 -9.00 -11.31
C GLU A 85 -9.09 -7.91 -12.33
N ALA A 86 -7.99 -8.11 -13.05
CA ALA A 86 -7.55 -7.16 -14.07
C ALA A 86 -8.61 -6.96 -15.17
N ARG A 87 -9.24 -8.05 -15.61
CA ARG A 87 -10.33 -8.00 -16.58
C ARG A 87 -11.56 -7.29 -16.02
N GLY A 88 -11.99 -7.68 -14.82
CA GLY A 88 -13.13 -7.08 -14.14
C GLY A 88 -12.96 -5.57 -13.91
N GLY A 89 -11.74 -5.12 -13.65
CA GLY A 89 -11.42 -3.71 -13.44
C GLY A 89 -11.52 -2.92 -14.74
N ILE A 90 -10.97 -3.46 -15.83
CA ILE A 90 -11.09 -2.85 -17.17
C ILE A 90 -12.56 -2.77 -17.59
N ASP A 91 -13.34 -3.82 -17.37
CA ASP A 91 -14.75 -3.86 -17.72
C ASP A 91 -15.58 -2.88 -16.88
N ALA A 92 -15.29 -2.75 -15.58
CA ALA A 92 -15.92 -1.77 -14.70
C ALA A 92 -15.69 -0.33 -15.17
N ILE A 93 -14.45 0.00 -15.55
CA ILE A 93 -14.10 1.31 -16.12
C ILE A 93 -14.88 1.56 -17.43
N LYS A 94 -14.89 0.58 -18.35
CA LYS A 94 -15.58 0.70 -19.64
C LYS A 94 -17.08 0.89 -19.48
N SER A 95 -17.68 0.17 -18.53
CA SER A 95 -19.12 0.21 -18.27
C SER A 95 -19.55 1.29 -17.28
N LYS A 96 -18.61 2.10 -16.77
CA LYS A 96 -18.84 3.17 -15.77
C LYS A 96 -19.60 2.66 -14.53
N ARG A 97 -19.34 1.41 -14.13
CA ARG A 97 -19.92 0.80 -12.93
C ARG A 97 -18.80 0.45 -11.96
N LYS A 98 -19.15 0.17 -10.71
CA LYS A 98 -18.18 -0.35 -9.74
C LYS A 98 -17.80 -1.80 -10.09
N PRO A 99 -16.53 -2.19 -9.91
CA PRO A 99 -16.15 -3.59 -10.04
C PRO A 99 -16.77 -4.42 -8.91
N ASN A 100 -16.98 -5.71 -9.14
CA ASN A 100 -17.72 -6.59 -8.21
C ASN A 100 -17.13 -6.66 -6.79
N TRP A 101 -15.82 -6.43 -6.62
CA TRP A 101 -15.18 -6.43 -5.29
C TRP A 101 -15.41 -5.13 -4.50
N ALA A 102 -15.90 -4.08 -5.16
CA ALA A 102 -16.19 -2.78 -4.56
C ALA A 102 -17.69 -2.41 -4.61
N GLU A 103 -18.54 -3.40 -4.95
CA GLU A 103 -20.00 -3.28 -4.83
C GLU A 103 -20.46 -3.31 -3.37
#